data_AF-A0A935KLG2-F1
#
_entry.id   AF-A0A935KLG2-F1
#
_cell.length_a   1.000
_cell.length_b   1.000
_cell.length_c   1.000
_cell.angle_alpha   90.00
_cell.angle_beta   90.00
_cell.angle_gamma   90.00
#
_symmetry.space_group_name_H-M   'P 1'
#
loop_
_entity.id
_entity.type
_entity.pdbx_description
1 polymer ?
#
loop_
_entity_poly.entity_id
_entity_poly.type
_entity_poly.pdbx_seq_one_letter_code
_entity_poly.pdbx_strand_id
1 'polypeptide(L)'
;MSTLKETTQQQIQCYHCGEACPNDRISLESKHFCCEGCKLVYEILNQTGLCEYYNLNENPGISQKLKARKDKFQFLDDEKTQLQLITFQDEKQVHITFYLPQMHCSSCLYLLENLHRLNEGVISSKVNFTRKEVDVVFLPAKTTLRKVAETLTAIGYEPYISLNDLKEKRPAIDKSMVFQLGIAGFCFGNVMLLSFPEYLGIDASETALRGIFRWINSGLAIPVFLYSALPFYTSSWKSLKHHFLNIDAPIALAIIITFIRSAYEVISGTGGGYFDSMTGIVFFMLAGRILQEVKTYRQLSFERDYTSYFPVAVSVLKEENEIPTRLPDIKPGDTLLIHHEELIPADGILTRGKAFIDYSFVTGESLPVLREVGELVYAGGKQTSGNIEILVVKEVTQSYLTRLWNKDEMKANAEEKHVSFVHLLSRWFTYILITIAVATAVYWQLNDPSRLWPAVTSIFI
;
A
#
# COMPACT_ATOMS: atom_id res chain seq x y z
N MET A 1 58.95 3.82 -25.71
CA MET A 1 58.46 5.21 -25.85
C MET A 1 57.25 5.21 -26.77
N SER A 2 56.04 5.20 -26.22
CA SER A 2 54.82 5.71 -26.88
C SER A 2 53.69 5.69 -25.84
N THR A 3 53.67 6.72 -24.99
CA THR A 3 52.54 7.03 -24.11
C THR A 3 51.38 7.52 -24.97
N LEU A 4 50.33 6.69 -25.09
CA LEU A 4 49.02 7.15 -25.56
C LEU A 4 48.45 8.06 -24.47
N LYS A 5 48.46 9.36 -24.72
CA LYS A 5 47.70 10.35 -23.97
C LYS A 5 46.22 10.08 -24.23
N GLU A 6 45.51 9.58 -23.22
CA GLU A 6 44.05 9.67 -23.17
C GLU A 6 43.66 11.15 -23.08
N THR A 7 43.18 11.71 -24.19
CA THR A 7 42.55 13.02 -24.21
C THR A 7 41.18 12.88 -23.56
N THR A 8 41.07 13.17 -22.26
CA THR A 8 39.79 13.25 -21.56
C THR A 8 39.01 14.46 -22.12
N GLN A 9 38.17 14.24 -23.14
CA GLN A 9 37.18 15.24 -23.55
C GLN A 9 36.21 15.42 -22.38
N GLN A 10 36.19 16.61 -21.76
CA GLN A 10 35.17 16.98 -20.77
C GLN A 10 33.80 16.91 -21.46
N GLN A 11 33.04 15.84 -21.18
CA GLN A 11 31.67 15.71 -21.64
C GLN A 11 30.80 16.73 -20.89
N ILE A 12 30.24 17.68 -21.64
CA ILE A 12 29.30 18.67 -21.12
C ILE A 12 28.06 17.93 -20.62
N GLN A 13 27.70 18.13 -19.35
CA GLN A 13 26.52 17.54 -18.73
C GLN A 13 25.30 18.44 -18.87
N CYS A 14 24.12 17.81 -18.94
CA CYS A 14 22.85 18.51 -19.00
C CYS A 14 22.52 19.16 -17.65
N TYR A 15 22.24 20.46 -17.67
CA TYR A 15 21.89 21.22 -16.46
C TYR A 15 20.60 20.73 -15.77
N HIS A 16 19.70 20.07 -16.51
CA HIS A 16 18.42 19.63 -15.98
C HIS A 16 18.47 18.22 -15.38
N CYS A 17 19.01 17.24 -16.11
CA CYS A 17 18.97 15.82 -15.75
C CYS A 17 20.35 15.16 -15.57
N GLY A 18 21.45 15.89 -15.76
CA GLY A 18 22.81 15.39 -15.55
C GLY A 18 23.35 14.43 -16.61
N GLU A 19 22.52 14.00 -17.57
CA GLU A 19 22.99 13.16 -18.69
C GLU A 19 24.02 13.89 -19.58
N ALA A 20 24.91 13.13 -20.21
CA ALA A 20 25.88 13.67 -21.16
C ALA A 20 25.16 14.26 -22.38
N CYS A 21 25.51 15.49 -22.77
CA CYS A 21 24.97 16.13 -23.95
C CYS A 21 25.64 15.55 -25.22
N PRO A 22 24.90 14.88 -26.11
CA PRO A 22 25.50 14.28 -27.31
C PRO A 22 25.93 15.32 -28.35
N ASN A 23 25.40 16.55 -28.28
CA ASN A 23 25.76 17.67 -29.17
C ASN A 23 25.58 19.01 -28.43
N ASP A 24 26.44 19.98 -28.72
CA ASP A 24 26.45 21.30 -28.07
C ASP A 24 25.40 22.31 -28.62
N ARG A 25 24.38 21.79 -29.32
CA ARG A 25 23.44 22.60 -30.10
C ARG A 25 22.25 23.12 -29.29
N ILE A 26 21.98 22.55 -28.12
CA ILE A 26 20.79 22.89 -27.31
C ILE A 26 21.28 23.62 -26.06
N SER A 27 21.35 24.94 -26.15
CA SER A 27 21.76 25.81 -25.04
C SER A 27 20.83 27.00 -24.86
N LEU A 28 20.75 27.48 -23.62
CA LEU A 28 19.99 28.67 -23.22
C LEU A 28 20.76 29.37 -22.08
N GLU A 29 21.01 30.67 -22.19
CA GLU A 29 21.63 31.49 -21.13
C GLU A 29 22.86 30.84 -20.47
N SER A 30 23.82 30.34 -21.27
CA SER A 30 25.05 29.63 -20.85
C SER A 30 24.89 28.23 -20.25
N LYS A 31 23.67 27.66 -20.27
CA LYS A 31 23.39 26.28 -19.82
C LYS A 31 23.16 25.36 -21.01
N HIS A 32 23.61 24.11 -20.89
CA HIS A 32 23.52 23.09 -21.93
C HIS A 32 22.49 22.01 -21.56
N PHE A 33 21.79 21.46 -22.56
CA PHE A 33 20.74 20.47 -22.38
C PHE A 33 20.91 19.27 -23.31
N CYS A 34 20.57 18.07 -22.82
CA CYS A 34 20.69 16.83 -23.61
C CYS A 34 19.59 16.68 -24.68
N CYS A 35 18.45 17.36 -24.54
CA CYS A 35 17.32 17.31 -25.48
C CYS A 35 16.45 18.58 -25.39
N GLU A 36 15.63 18.83 -26.41
CA GLU A 36 14.65 19.94 -26.44
C GLU A 36 13.62 19.85 -25.30
N GLY A 37 13.31 18.64 -24.83
CA GLY A 37 12.43 18.43 -23.68
C GLY A 37 13.00 19.04 -22.39
N CYS A 38 14.27 18.76 -22.08
CA CYS A 38 14.95 19.33 -20.91
C CYS A 38 15.05 20.86 -20.99
N LYS A 39 15.29 21.41 -22.18
CA LYS A 39 15.28 22.85 -22.41
C LYS A 39 13.90 23.46 -22.14
N LEU A 40 12.84 22.85 -22.68
CA LEU A 40 11.46 23.31 -22.49
C LEU A 40 11.05 23.28 -21.01
N VAL A 41 11.40 22.23 -20.28
CA VAL A 41 11.13 22.16 -18.82
C VAL A 41 11.86 23.28 -18.11
N TYR A 42 13.13 23.54 -18.44
CA TYR A 42 13.86 24.67 -17.87
C TYR A 42 13.20 26.02 -18.17
N GLU A 43 12.76 26.27 -19.41
CA GLU A 43 12.06 27.50 -19.79
C GLU A 43 10.76 27.68 -19.00
N ILE A 44 9.96 26.62 -18.86
CA ILE A 44 8.72 26.64 -18.08
C ILE A 44 9.01 27.01 -16.62
N LEU A 45 10.01 26.36 -16.00
CA LEU A 45 10.38 26.64 -14.61
C LEU A 45 10.93 28.04 -14.43
N ASN A 46 11.69 28.55 -15.40
CA ASN A 46 12.26 29.90 -15.36
C ASN A 46 11.17 30.97 -15.48
N GLN A 47 10.25 30.82 -16.45
CA GLN A 47 9.15 31.75 -16.68
C GLN A 47 8.15 31.79 -15.52
N THR A 48 7.94 30.65 -14.85
CA THR A 48 7.00 30.55 -13.72
C THR A 48 7.66 30.86 -12.37
N GLY A 49 8.95 31.19 -12.34
CA GLY A 49 9.70 31.55 -11.14
C GLY A 49 9.89 30.39 -10.16
N LEU A 50 10.06 29.17 -10.68
CA LEU A 50 10.27 27.93 -9.95
C LEU A 50 11.74 27.47 -9.95
N CYS A 51 12.69 28.38 -10.21
CA CYS A 51 14.12 28.09 -10.29
C CYS A 51 14.74 27.49 -9.01
N GLU A 52 14.11 27.69 -7.85
CA GLU A 52 14.48 27.03 -6.58
C GLU A 52 14.56 25.51 -6.71
N TYR A 53 13.83 24.92 -7.67
CA TYR A 53 13.91 23.52 -8.07
C TYR A 53 15.37 23.04 -8.28
N TYR A 54 16.23 23.87 -8.87
CA TYR A 54 17.64 23.56 -9.13
C TYR A 54 18.57 23.87 -7.96
N ASN A 55 18.11 24.63 -6.96
CA ASN A 55 18.89 24.94 -5.75
C ASN A 55 18.78 23.80 -4.72
N LEU A 56 17.66 23.07 -4.74
CA LEU A 56 17.37 22.00 -3.77
C LEU A 56 18.18 20.71 -4.00
N ASN A 57 18.45 20.36 -5.25
CA ASN A 57 19.31 19.24 -5.64
C ASN A 57 20.00 19.56 -6.96
N GLU A 58 21.18 18.97 -7.17
CA GLU A 58 21.87 19.02 -8.46
C GLU A 58 21.19 18.05 -9.45
N ASN A 59 20.91 18.53 -10.66
CA ASN A 59 20.36 17.72 -11.77
C ASN A 59 19.09 16.88 -11.44
N PRO A 60 18.04 17.46 -10.82
CA PRO A 60 16.87 16.71 -10.33
C PRO A 60 15.87 16.26 -11.41
N GLY A 61 16.11 16.67 -12.66
CA GLY A 61 15.21 16.44 -13.78
C GLY A 61 15.36 15.07 -14.42
N ILE A 62 14.32 14.65 -15.15
CA ILE A 62 14.33 13.41 -15.93
C ILE A 62 14.47 13.77 -17.41
N SER A 63 15.28 13.03 -18.17
CA SER A 63 15.43 13.33 -19.59
C SER A 63 14.13 13.06 -20.36
N GLN A 64 13.65 14.07 -21.07
CA GLN A 64 12.42 14.02 -21.87
C GLN A 64 12.77 13.89 -23.37
N LYS A 65 13.50 12.82 -23.72
CA LYS A 65 13.97 12.59 -25.09
C LYS A 65 12.83 12.33 -26.08
N LEU A 66 11.71 11.77 -25.60
CA LEU A 66 10.52 11.46 -26.38
C LEU A 66 9.42 12.48 -26.04
N LYS A 67 8.86 13.15 -27.05
CA LYS A 67 7.67 14.00 -26.85
C LYS A 67 6.46 13.11 -26.62
N ALA A 68 5.74 13.34 -25.52
CA ALA A 68 4.44 12.73 -25.29
C ALA A 68 3.47 13.07 -26.44
N ARG A 69 2.73 12.07 -26.93
CA ARG A 69 1.69 12.25 -27.96
C ARG A 69 0.56 13.10 -27.39
N LYS A 70 0.04 14.05 -28.19
CA LYS A 70 -1.07 14.95 -27.79
C LYS A 70 -2.36 14.21 -27.43
N ASP A 71 -2.60 13.03 -28.00
CA ASP A 71 -3.86 12.31 -27.86
C ASP A 71 -3.82 11.24 -26.76
N LYS A 72 -2.68 11.05 -26.10
CA LYS A 72 -2.47 10.01 -25.08
C LYS A 72 -3.49 10.09 -23.94
N PHE A 73 -3.92 11.29 -23.56
CA PHE A 73 -4.85 11.54 -22.45
C PHE A 73 -6.28 11.81 -22.89
N GLN A 74 -6.64 11.58 -24.15
CA GLN A 74 -8.00 11.84 -24.65
C GLN A 74 -9.07 10.97 -23.95
N PHE A 75 -8.69 9.81 -23.43
CA PHE A 75 -9.60 8.96 -22.64
C PHE A 75 -10.08 9.61 -21.33
N LEU A 76 -9.40 10.67 -20.85
CA LEU A 76 -9.81 11.46 -19.69
C LEU A 76 -10.92 12.47 -20.02
N ASP A 77 -11.30 12.62 -21.29
CA ASP A 77 -12.45 13.45 -21.70
C ASP A 77 -13.78 12.69 -21.54
N ASP A 78 -13.76 11.36 -21.38
CA ASP A 78 -14.96 10.54 -21.15
C ASP A 78 -15.47 10.67 -19.71
N GLU A 79 -16.74 11.08 -19.54
CA GLU A 79 -17.36 11.32 -18.22
C GLU A 79 -17.32 10.09 -17.31
N LYS A 80 -17.50 8.88 -17.87
CA LYS A 80 -17.45 7.65 -17.07
C LYS A 80 -16.06 7.41 -16.48
N THR A 81 -15.00 7.75 -17.22
CA THR A 81 -13.62 7.64 -16.72
C THR A 81 -13.37 8.71 -15.65
N GLN A 82 -13.85 9.94 -15.87
CA GLN A 82 -13.68 11.03 -14.90
C GLN A 82 -14.32 10.69 -13.55
N LEU A 83 -15.56 10.21 -13.54
CA LEU A 83 -16.28 9.85 -12.31
C LEU A 83 -15.59 8.76 -11.48
N GLN A 84 -14.80 7.89 -12.11
CA GLN A 84 -14.07 6.83 -11.42
C GLN A 84 -12.75 7.31 -10.81
N LEU A 85 -12.13 8.35 -11.40
CA LEU A 85 -10.85 8.89 -10.93
C LEU A 85 -11.04 10.05 -9.94
N ILE A 86 -12.17 10.76 -10.01
CA ILE A 86 -12.45 11.90 -9.14
C ILE A 86 -12.85 11.41 -7.74
N THR A 87 -12.09 11.84 -6.74
CA THR A 87 -12.37 11.54 -5.33
C THR A 87 -13.55 12.36 -4.80
N PHE A 88 -13.68 13.61 -5.26
CA PHE A 88 -14.76 14.51 -4.88
C PHE A 88 -14.99 15.58 -5.96
N GLN A 89 -16.25 15.87 -6.26
CA GLN A 89 -16.65 16.90 -7.22
C GLN A 89 -17.72 17.81 -6.62
N ASP A 90 -17.51 19.11 -6.74
CA ASP A 90 -18.48 20.17 -6.48
C ASP A 90 -18.55 21.12 -7.69
N GLU A 91 -19.54 22.00 -7.76
CA GLU A 91 -19.71 22.96 -8.86
C GLU A 91 -18.48 23.88 -9.03
N LYS A 92 -17.76 24.13 -7.93
CA LYS A 92 -16.59 25.02 -7.93
C LYS A 92 -15.27 24.29 -8.07
N GLN A 93 -15.14 23.05 -7.61
CA GLN A 93 -13.83 22.39 -7.51
C GLN A 93 -13.92 20.88 -7.68
N VAL A 94 -12.88 20.32 -8.29
CA VAL A 94 -12.70 18.88 -8.49
C VAL A 94 -11.43 18.44 -7.77
N HIS A 95 -11.53 17.34 -7.03
CA HIS A 95 -10.42 16.74 -6.29
C HIS A 95 -10.05 15.42 -6.93
N ILE A 96 -8.77 15.26 -7.23
CA ILE A 96 -8.23 14.04 -7.83
C ILE A 96 -6.86 13.71 -7.25
N THR A 97 -6.60 12.42 -7.11
CA THR A 97 -5.30 11.91 -6.68
C THR A 97 -4.63 11.22 -7.86
N PHE A 98 -3.43 11.65 -8.23
CA PHE A 98 -2.61 10.99 -9.25
C PHE A 98 -1.43 10.27 -8.62
N TYR A 99 -1.12 9.08 -9.10
CA TYR A 99 0.11 8.38 -8.75
C TYR A 99 1.23 8.75 -9.74
N LEU A 100 2.40 9.16 -9.22
CA LEU A 100 3.55 9.63 -10.00
C LEU A 100 4.81 8.82 -9.62
N PRO A 101 5.15 7.73 -10.33
CA PRO A 101 6.27 6.86 -9.97
C PRO A 101 7.64 7.57 -10.00
N GLN A 102 7.73 8.62 -10.81
CA GLN A 102 8.95 9.38 -11.10
C GLN A 102 9.41 10.27 -9.94
N MET A 103 8.61 10.41 -8.86
CA MET A 103 9.01 11.16 -7.68
C MET A 103 10.16 10.48 -6.94
N HIS A 104 11.28 11.21 -6.76
CA HIS A 104 12.50 10.67 -6.17
C HIS A 104 13.30 11.65 -5.30
N CYS A 105 13.09 12.97 -5.41
CA CYS A 105 13.86 13.96 -4.64
C CYS A 105 12.98 15.09 -4.06
N SER A 106 13.56 15.92 -3.19
CA SER A 106 12.90 17.09 -2.61
C SER A 106 12.56 18.17 -3.66
N SER A 107 13.30 18.25 -4.76
CA SER A 107 12.97 19.13 -5.87
C SER A 107 11.65 18.72 -6.55
N CYS A 108 11.39 17.40 -6.67
CA CYS A 108 10.10 16.89 -7.15
C CYS A 108 8.95 17.37 -6.27
N LEU A 109 9.13 17.28 -4.95
CA LEU A 109 8.14 17.69 -3.95
C LEU A 109 7.81 19.18 -4.11
N TYR A 110 8.82 20.05 -4.12
CA TYR A 110 8.64 21.49 -4.27
C TYR A 110 7.89 21.85 -5.56
N LEU A 111 8.27 21.24 -6.68
CA LEU A 111 7.66 21.51 -7.98
C LEU A 111 6.17 21.09 -8.01
N LEU A 112 5.88 19.89 -7.53
CA LEU A 112 4.53 19.33 -7.54
C LEU A 112 3.60 20.02 -6.54
N GLU A 113 4.09 20.51 -5.40
CA GLU A 113 3.29 21.31 -4.47
C GLU A 113 2.99 22.72 -5.02
N ASN A 114 3.82 23.22 -5.94
CA ASN A 114 3.64 24.50 -6.60
C ASN A 114 2.97 24.40 -7.99
N LEU A 115 2.21 23.33 -8.26
CA LEU A 115 1.56 23.10 -9.55
C LEU A 115 0.60 24.23 -9.96
N HIS A 116 0.01 24.93 -8.98
CA HIS A 116 -0.85 26.10 -9.19
C HIS A 116 -0.15 27.27 -9.93
N ARG A 117 1.18 27.35 -9.89
CA ARG A 117 1.97 28.35 -10.65
C ARG A 117 2.15 27.99 -12.11
N LEU A 118 1.97 26.71 -12.46
CA LEU A 118 2.09 26.17 -13.82
C LEU A 118 0.74 26.11 -14.54
N ASN A 119 -0.35 25.95 -13.80
CA ASN A 119 -1.71 25.92 -14.32
C ASN A 119 -2.63 26.74 -13.42
N GLU A 120 -3.10 27.89 -13.91
CA GLU A 120 -3.99 28.81 -13.19
C GLU A 120 -5.35 28.21 -12.80
N GLY A 121 -5.72 27.07 -13.39
CA GLY A 121 -6.91 26.32 -13.00
C GLY A 121 -6.72 25.46 -11.75
N VAL A 122 -5.47 25.22 -11.31
CA VAL A 122 -5.18 24.45 -10.10
C VAL A 122 -5.22 25.38 -8.88
N ILE A 123 -6.03 25.03 -7.88
CA ILE A 123 -6.19 25.77 -6.62
C ILE A 123 -5.09 25.37 -5.65
N SER A 124 -4.88 24.07 -5.49
CA SER A 124 -3.88 23.53 -4.57
C SER A 124 -3.43 22.14 -5.02
N SER A 125 -2.20 21.81 -4.66
CA SER A 125 -1.57 20.52 -4.91
C SER A 125 -0.82 20.09 -3.66
N LYS A 126 -1.11 18.90 -3.14
CA LYS A 126 -0.44 18.34 -1.97
C LYS A 126 0.19 17.01 -2.36
N VAL A 127 1.42 16.78 -1.93
CA VAL A 127 2.16 15.58 -2.32
C VAL A 127 2.33 14.66 -1.12
N ASN A 128 2.05 13.39 -1.34
CA ASN A 128 2.42 12.32 -0.43
C ASN A 128 3.63 11.59 -1.01
N PHE A 129 4.83 11.98 -0.56
CA PHE A 129 6.07 11.42 -1.07
C PHE A 129 6.19 9.90 -0.83
N THR A 130 5.79 9.42 0.35
CA THR A 130 5.85 7.98 0.70
C THR A 130 5.00 7.13 -0.22
N ARG A 131 3.79 7.60 -0.57
CA ARG A 131 2.88 6.89 -1.48
C ARG A 131 3.11 7.22 -2.95
N LYS A 132 4.01 8.16 -3.25
CA LYS A 132 4.20 8.75 -4.58
C LYS A 132 2.87 9.19 -5.22
N GLU A 133 2.02 9.84 -4.43
CA GLU A 133 0.74 10.40 -4.90
C GLU A 133 0.74 11.93 -4.80
N VAL A 134 0.01 12.60 -5.70
CA VAL A 134 -0.30 14.02 -5.62
C VAL A 134 -1.82 14.21 -5.63
N ASP A 135 -2.32 14.89 -4.60
CA ASP A 135 -3.70 15.34 -4.50
C ASP A 135 -3.81 16.72 -5.14
N VAL A 136 -4.57 16.83 -6.23
CA VAL A 136 -4.76 18.05 -7.01
C VAL A 136 -6.21 18.51 -6.88
N VAL A 137 -6.39 19.78 -6.52
CA VAL A 137 -7.68 20.46 -6.51
C VAL A 137 -7.69 21.49 -7.60
N PHE A 138 -8.62 21.40 -8.54
CA PHE A 138 -8.71 22.32 -9.67
C PHE A 138 -10.13 22.83 -9.93
N LEU A 139 -10.23 23.99 -10.59
CA LEU A 139 -11.47 24.63 -11.00
C LEU A 139 -11.92 24.06 -12.37
N PRO A 140 -13.05 23.35 -12.46
CA PRO A 140 -13.51 22.74 -13.70
C PRO A 140 -13.86 23.80 -14.77
N ALA A 141 -14.15 25.04 -14.37
CA ALA A 141 -14.40 26.15 -15.28
C ALA A 141 -13.15 26.69 -16.00
N LYS A 142 -11.94 26.44 -15.45
CA LYS A 142 -10.67 26.96 -15.99
C LYS A 142 -9.77 25.88 -16.59
N THR A 143 -9.85 24.65 -16.09
CA THR A 143 -8.99 23.55 -16.56
C THR A 143 -9.74 22.23 -16.52
N THR A 144 -9.30 21.29 -17.36
CA THR A 144 -9.88 19.94 -17.44
C THR A 144 -8.93 18.91 -16.87
N LEU A 145 -9.47 17.73 -16.54
CA LEU A 145 -8.66 16.63 -16.03
C LEU A 145 -7.51 16.25 -16.97
N ARG A 146 -7.82 16.14 -18.27
CA ARG A 146 -6.84 15.96 -19.34
C ARG A 146 -5.75 17.02 -19.29
N LYS A 147 -6.13 18.30 -19.11
CA LYS A 147 -5.16 19.39 -19.13
C LYS A 147 -4.20 19.34 -17.94
N VAL A 148 -4.68 18.95 -16.77
CA VAL A 148 -3.84 18.73 -15.59
C VAL A 148 -2.84 17.58 -15.85
N ALA A 149 -3.28 16.47 -16.42
CA ALA A 149 -2.41 15.34 -16.78
C ALA A 149 -1.35 15.72 -17.83
N GLU A 150 -1.73 16.52 -18.84
CA GLU A 150 -0.81 17.08 -19.82
C GLU A 150 0.23 18.00 -19.18
N THR A 151 -0.18 18.88 -18.25
CA THR A 151 0.75 19.77 -17.52
C THR A 151 1.77 18.95 -16.72
N LEU A 152 1.31 17.95 -15.97
CA LEU A 152 2.17 17.05 -15.20
C LEU A 152 3.17 16.31 -16.09
N THR A 153 2.71 15.82 -17.25
CA THR A 153 3.57 15.16 -18.23
C THR A 153 4.60 16.12 -18.84
N ALA A 154 4.22 17.38 -19.11
CA ALA A 154 5.10 18.38 -19.69
C ALA A 154 6.28 18.74 -18.78
N ILE A 155 6.10 18.67 -17.46
CA ILE A 155 7.17 18.87 -16.46
C ILE A 155 7.90 17.56 -16.08
N GLY A 156 7.61 16.45 -16.77
CA GLY A 156 8.29 15.17 -16.61
C GLY A 156 7.72 14.24 -15.54
N TYR A 157 6.57 14.55 -14.96
CA TYR A 157 5.86 13.71 -13.99
C TYR A 157 4.60 13.14 -14.63
N GLU A 158 4.75 12.17 -15.51
CA GLU A 158 3.58 11.54 -16.15
C GLU A 158 2.71 10.82 -15.11
N PRO A 159 1.40 11.17 -14.99
CA PRO A 159 0.48 10.46 -14.12
C PRO A 159 0.24 9.05 -14.65
N TYR A 160 0.50 8.08 -13.79
CA TYR A 160 0.19 6.70 -14.07
C TYR A 160 -1.26 6.44 -13.67
N ILE A 161 -2.11 6.12 -14.64
CA ILE A 161 -3.54 5.87 -14.45
C ILE A 161 -3.77 4.40 -14.80
N SER A 162 -4.17 3.59 -13.82
CA SER A 162 -4.34 2.14 -13.98
C SER A 162 -5.81 1.72 -13.99
N LEU A 163 -6.09 0.53 -14.53
CA LEU A 163 -7.43 -0.05 -14.53
C LEU A 163 -7.89 -0.51 -13.14
N ASN A 164 -6.96 -0.78 -12.21
CA ASN A 164 -7.31 -1.16 -10.84
C ASN A 164 -7.88 0.01 -10.05
N ASP A 165 -7.43 1.24 -10.32
CA ASP A 165 -8.03 2.45 -9.74
C ASP A 165 -9.51 2.62 -10.15
N LEU A 166 -9.91 2.03 -11.28
CA LEU A 166 -11.28 2.08 -11.81
C LEU A 166 -12.19 0.93 -11.32
N LYS A 167 -11.62 -0.15 -10.77
CA LYS A 167 -12.35 -1.41 -10.53
C LYS A 167 -12.70 -1.73 -9.09
N GLU A 168 -12.02 -1.19 -8.07
CA GLU A 168 -12.30 -1.60 -6.69
C GLU A 168 -12.54 -0.45 -5.72
N LYS A 169 -13.75 -0.43 -5.14
CA LYS A 169 -13.99 0.22 -3.84
C LYS A 169 -12.99 -0.38 -2.87
N ARG A 170 -12.00 0.41 -2.44
CA ARG A 170 -11.09 0.06 -1.36
C ARG A 170 -11.91 -0.60 -0.23
N PRO A 171 -11.59 -1.82 0.21
CA PRO A 171 -12.36 -2.50 1.24
C PRO A 171 -12.48 -1.56 2.44
N ALA A 172 -13.69 -1.44 2.98
CA ALA A 172 -13.91 -0.61 4.15
C ALA A 172 -12.95 -1.07 5.25
N ILE A 173 -12.10 -0.15 5.72
CA ILE A 173 -11.16 -0.44 6.80
C ILE A 173 -11.97 -0.96 7.98
N ASP A 174 -11.73 -2.21 8.39
CA ASP A 174 -12.41 -2.79 9.55
C ASP A 174 -11.94 -2.05 10.81
N LYS A 175 -12.80 -1.19 11.34
CA LYS A 175 -12.54 -0.40 12.54
C LYS A 175 -12.89 -1.16 13.83
N SER A 176 -13.39 -2.39 13.74
CA SER A 176 -13.84 -3.15 14.91
C SER A 176 -12.76 -3.28 15.98
N MET A 177 -11.51 -3.56 15.59
CA MET A 177 -10.39 -3.67 16.52
C MET A 177 -10.02 -2.34 17.19
N VAL A 178 -10.19 -1.21 16.49
CA VAL A 178 -9.96 0.12 17.08
C VAL A 178 -11.01 0.42 18.16
N PHE A 179 -12.27 0.07 17.91
CA PHE A 179 -13.32 0.20 18.94
C PHE A 179 -13.10 -0.75 20.12
N GLN A 180 -12.69 -2.00 19.86
CA GLN A 180 -12.34 -2.97 20.91
C GLN A 180 -11.18 -2.46 21.79
N LEU A 181 -10.15 -1.85 21.18
CA LEU A 181 -9.03 -1.22 21.89
C LEU A 181 -9.51 -0.02 22.72
N GLY A 182 -10.37 0.83 22.16
CA GLY A 182 -10.92 1.99 22.87
C GLY A 182 -11.70 1.59 24.12
N ILE A 183 -12.56 0.57 24.01
CA ILE A 183 -13.32 0.02 25.14
C ILE A 183 -12.38 -0.63 26.15
N ALA A 184 -11.41 -1.43 25.71
CA ALA A 184 -10.44 -2.07 26.58
C ALA A 184 -9.62 -1.03 27.37
N GLY A 185 -9.15 0.03 26.70
CA GLY A 185 -8.37 1.10 27.34
C GLY A 185 -9.19 1.93 28.31
N PHE A 186 -10.44 2.25 27.97
CA PHE A 186 -11.36 2.96 28.88
C PHE A 186 -11.61 2.14 30.14
N CYS A 187 -11.98 0.87 30.00
CA CYS A 187 -12.24 -0.01 31.14
C CYS A 187 -10.97 -0.26 31.96
N PHE A 188 -9.85 -0.59 31.32
CA PHE A 188 -8.58 -0.82 32.00
C PHE A 188 -8.11 0.40 32.81
N GLY A 189 -8.14 1.60 32.21
CA GLY A 189 -7.74 2.82 32.90
C GLY A 189 -8.57 3.10 34.15
N ASN A 190 -9.89 2.91 34.06
CA ASN A 190 -10.79 3.10 35.21
C ASN A 190 -10.61 2.02 36.27
N VAL A 191 -10.52 0.74 35.88
CA VAL A 191 -10.30 -0.37 36.82
C VAL A 191 -8.97 -0.22 37.55
N MET A 192 -7.90 0.17 36.84
CA MET A 192 -6.59 0.40 37.45
C MET A 192 -6.62 1.58 38.42
N LEU A 193 -7.27 2.69 38.07
CA LEU A 193 -7.43 3.84 38.96
C LEU A 193 -8.21 3.48 40.23
N LEU A 194 -9.29 2.70 40.11
CA LEU A 194 -10.14 2.28 41.22
C LEU A 194 -9.49 1.20 42.10
N SER A 195 -8.58 0.40 41.55
CA SER A 195 -7.82 -0.63 42.27
C SER A 195 -6.55 -0.06 42.94
N PHE A 196 -6.10 1.13 42.54
CA PHE A 196 -4.90 1.79 43.05
C PHE A 196 -4.85 1.97 44.59
N PRO A 197 -5.95 2.35 45.28
CA PRO A 197 -5.95 2.46 46.74
C PRO A 197 -5.72 1.13 47.47
N GLU A 198 -6.14 0.00 46.87
CA GLU A 198 -5.96 -1.33 47.44
C GLU A 198 -4.48 -1.76 47.40
N TYR A 199 -3.75 -1.39 46.34
CA TYR A 199 -2.31 -1.66 46.22
C TYR A 199 -1.43 -0.83 47.15
N LEU A 200 -1.79 0.42 47.41
CA LEU A 200 -1.02 1.29 48.33
C LEU A 200 -1.31 1.02 49.80
N GLY A 201 -2.21 0.08 50.11
CA GLY A 201 -2.61 -0.21 51.49
C GLY A 201 -3.22 1.00 52.19
N ILE A 202 -3.77 1.96 51.43
CA ILE A 202 -4.45 3.11 52.01
C ILE A 202 -5.72 2.55 52.65
N ASP A 203 -5.79 2.66 53.97
CA ASP A 203 -7.01 2.45 54.74
C ASP A 203 -8.02 3.50 54.33
N ALA A 204 -8.67 3.28 53.18
CA ALA A 204 -9.94 3.87 52.87
C ALA A 204 -10.84 3.49 54.04
N SER A 205 -11.06 4.44 54.93
CA SER A 205 -11.69 4.36 56.25
C SER A 205 -13.14 3.86 56.24
N GLU A 206 -13.62 3.38 55.08
CA GLU A 206 -14.95 2.87 54.87
C GLU A 206 -14.88 1.56 54.06
N THR A 207 -15.09 0.44 54.74
CA THR A 207 -15.33 -0.87 54.12
C THR A 207 -16.44 -0.84 53.07
N ALA A 208 -17.38 0.12 53.19
CA ALA A 208 -18.42 0.41 52.21
C ALA A 208 -17.86 0.87 50.85
N LEU A 209 -16.88 1.80 50.82
CA LEU A 209 -16.27 2.27 49.57
C LEU A 209 -15.49 1.16 48.85
N ARG A 210 -14.79 0.30 49.59
CA ARG A 210 -14.11 -0.87 49.01
C ARG A 210 -15.10 -1.82 48.33
N GLY A 211 -16.25 -2.06 48.96
CA GLY A 211 -17.33 -2.86 48.36
C GLY A 211 -17.87 -2.24 47.06
N ILE A 212 -18.09 -0.92 47.05
CA ILE A 212 -18.57 -0.20 45.87
C ILE A 212 -17.57 -0.28 44.72
N PHE A 213 -16.27 -0.06 44.99
CA PHE A 213 -15.23 -0.14 43.95
C PHE A 213 -15.09 -1.55 43.37
N ARG A 214 -15.22 -2.60 44.18
CA ARG A 214 -15.21 -3.99 43.70
C ARG A 214 -16.34 -4.28 42.71
N TRP A 215 -17.54 -3.82 43.01
CA TRP A 215 -18.70 -4.00 42.11
C TRP A 215 -18.56 -3.18 40.83
N ILE A 216 -18.05 -1.94 40.91
CA ILE A 216 -17.78 -1.11 39.74
C ILE A 216 -16.70 -1.77 38.86
N ASN A 217 -15.62 -2.27 39.45
CA ASN A 217 -14.56 -2.97 38.73
C ASN A 217 -15.08 -4.21 38.02
N SER A 218 -15.91 -5.01 38.68
CA SER A 218 -16.56 -6.17 38.06
C SER A 218 -17.47 -5.74 36.88
N GLY A 219 -18.20 -4.64 37.01
CA GLY A 219 -19.04 -4.10 35.93
C GLY A 219 -18.24 -3.66 34.71
N LEU A 220 -17.14 -2.94 34.93
CA LEU A 220 -16.24 -2.47 33.86
C LEU A 220 -15.47 -3.60 33.18
N ALA A 221 -15.23 -4.70 33.89
CA ALA A 221 -14.54 -5.88 33.35
C ALA A 221 -15.40 -6.68 32.35
N ILE A 222 -16.74 -6.66 32.49
CA ILE A 222 -17.65 -7.46 31.65
C ILE A 222 -17.57 -7.10 30.15
N PRO A 223 -17.64 -5.81 29.74
CA PRO A 223 -17.48 -5.43 28.34
C PRO A 223 -16.14 -5.87 27.75
N VAL A 224 -15.06 -5.78 28.53
CA VAL A 224 -13.72 -6.19 28.08
C VAL A 224 -13.67 -7.70 27.88
N PHE A 225 -14.23 -8.46 28.83
CA PHE A 225 -14.25 -9.92 28.78
C PHE A 225 -15.10 -10.47 27.63
N LEU A 226 -16.26 -9.88 27.34
CA LEU A 226 -17.19 -10.39 26.32
C LEU A 226 -16.90 -9.86 24.92
N TYR A 227 -16.52 -8.58 24.79
CA TYR A 227 -16.38 -7.91 23.51
C TYR A 227 -14.92 -7.75 23.09
N SER A 228 -14.08 -7.10 23.91
CA SER A 228 -12.69 -6.81 23.55
C SER A 228 -11.83 -8.08 23.48
N ALA A 229 -12.11 -9.11 24.29
CA ALA A 229 -11.37 -10.36 24.26
C ALA A 229 -11.79 -11.34 23.14
N LEU A 230 -12.86 -11.04 22.38
CA LEU A 230 -13.41 -11.92 21.34
C LEU A 230 -12.39 -12.37 20.27
N PRO A 231 -11.46 -11.51 19.78
CA PRO A 231 -10.44 -11.94 18.83
C PRO A 231 -9.54 -13.07 19.38
N PHE A 232 -9.22 -13.06 20.67
CA PHE A 232 -8.40 -14.09 21.30
C PHE A 232 -9.16 -15.41 21.43
N TYR A 233 -10.43 -15.37 21.81
CA TYR A 233 -11.25 -16.59 21.91
C TYR A 233 -11.46 -17.26 20.55
N THR A 234 -11.83 -16.47 19.55
CA THR A 234 -12.08 -16.98 18.19
C THR A 234 -10.80 -17.55 17.56
N SER A 235 -9.67 -16.87 17.74
CA SER A 235 -8.36 -17.34 17.29
C SER A 235 -7.93 -18.62 17.99
N SER A 236 -8.08 -18.69 19.32
CA SER A 236 -7.73 -19.86 20.12
C SER A 236 -8.58 -21.08 19.76
N TRP A 237 -9.89 -20.90 19.61
CA TRP A 237 -10.81 -21.98 19.25
C TRP A 237 -10.50 -22.54 17.86
N LYS A 238 -10.25 -21.67 16.88
CA LYS A 238 -9.83 -22.08 15.53
C LYS A 238 -8.50 -22.84 15.58
N SER A 239 -7.52 -22.32 16.31
CA SER A 239 -6.21 -22.94 16.45
C SER A 239 -6.31 -24.34 17.05
N LEU A 240 -7.08 -24.50 18.13
CA LEU A 240 -7.31 -25.78 18.79
C LEU A 240 -8.01 -26.78 17.86
N LYS A 241 -9.02 -26.34 17.10
CA LYS A 241 -9.71 -27.17 16.11
C LYS A 241 -8.75 -27.71 15.03
N HIS A 242 -7.78 -26.89 14.63
CA HIS A 242 -6.74 -27.26 13.67
C HIS A 242 -5.51 -27.95 14.29
N HIS A 243 -5.59 -28.36 15.57
CA HIS A 243 -4.49 -29.03 16.30
C HIS A 243 -3.18 -28.22 16.31
N PHE A 244 -3.30 -26.90 16.25
CA PHE A 244 -2.20 -25.96 16.29
C PHE A 244 -2.30 -25.13 17.58
N LEU A 245 -1.19 -24.82 18.23
CA LEU A 245 -1.16 -23.92 19.38
C LEU A 245 -0.58 -22.58 18.95
N ASN A 246 -1.43 -21.56 18.90
CA ASN A 246 -1.03 -20.18 18.66
C ASN A 246 -0.83 -19.43 19.98
N ILE A 247 -0.24 -18.24 19.91
CA ILE A 247 0.01 -17.36 21.08
C ILE A 247 -1.27 -16.96 21.81
N ASP A 248 -2.40 -17.00 21.12
CA ASP A 248 -3.69 -16.59 21.67
C ASP A 248 -4.27 -17.62 22.64
N ALA A 249 -3.93 -18.91 22.50
CA ALA A 249 -4.43 -19.98 23.35
C ALA A 249 -4.12 -19.78 24.85
N PRO A 250 -2.86 -19.58 25.29
CA PRO A 250 -2.57 -19.30 26.69
C PRO A 250 -3.18 -17.97 27.16
N ILE A 251 -3.28 -16.96 26.30
CA ILE A 251 -3.86 -15.66 26.63
C ILE A 251 -5.36 -15.79 26.89
N ALA A 252 -6.10 -16.49 26.02
CA ALA A 252 -7.51 -16.76 26.20
C ALA A 252 -7.77 -17.55 27.50
N LEU A 253 -6.91 -18.53 27.81
CA LEU A 253 -6.99 -19.29 29.04
C LEU A 253 -6.76 -18.41 30.28
N ALA A 254 -5.74 -17.55 30.25
CA ALA A 254 -5.46 -16.59 31.31
C ALA A 254 -6.65 -15.65 31.56
N ILE A 255 -7.23 -15.07 30.50
CA ILE A 255 -8.40 -14.17 30.63
C ILE A 255 -9.58 -14.89 31.30
N ILE A 256 -9.87 -16.14 30.90
CA ILE A 256 -10.97 -16.94 31.48
C ILE A 256 -10.70 -17.26 32.95
N ILE A 257 -9.51 -17.76 33.27
CA ILE A 257 -9.14 -18.14 34.64
C ILE A 257 -9.18 -16.91 35.56
N THR A 258 -8.57 -15.79 35.14
CA THR A 258 -8.51 -14.57 35.93
C THR A 258 -9.89 -13.95 36.12
N PHE A 259 -10.76 -13.99 35.10
CA PHE A 259 -12.14 -13.51 35.24
C PHE A 259 -12.95 -14.37 36.23
N ILE A 260 -12.90 -15.71 36.11
CA ILE A 260 -13.62 -16.62 37.01
C ILE A 260 -13.12 -16.47 38.45
N ARG A 261 -11.81 -16.41 38.65
CA ARG A 261 -11.21 -16.21 39.98
C ARG A 261 -11.63 -14.87 40.59
N SER A 262 -11.55 -13.78 39.81
CA SER A 262 -11.90 -12.44 40.27
C SER A 262 -13.39 -12.33 40.60
N ALA A 263 -14.25 -12.94 39.78
CA ALA A 263 -15.68 -13.03 40.05
C ALA A 263 -15.96 -13.81 41.35
N TYR A 264 -15.26 -14.94 41.57
CA TYR A 264 -15.37 -15.69 42.82
C TYR A 264 -14.96 -14.85 44.03
N GLU A 265 -13.82 -14.17 43.99
CA GLU A 265 -13.31 -13.36 45.11
C GLU A 265 -14.20 -12.17 45.45
N VAL A 266 -14.84 -11.54 44.45
CA VAL A 266 -15.80 -10.45 44.68
C VAL A 266 -17.11 -10.97 45.25
N ILE A 267 -17.61 -12.12 44.78
CA ILE A 267 -18.86 -12.71 45.28
C ILE A 267 -18.68 -13.29 46.70
N SER A 268 -17.55 -13.94 46.98
CA SER A 268 -17.23 -14.51 48.29
C SER A 268 -16.81 -13.45 49.32
N GLY A 269 -16.51 -12.23 48.89
CA GLY A 269 -16.02 -11.14 49.72
C GLY A 269 -14.58 -11.34 50.21
N THR A 270 -13.86 -12.36 49.72
CA THR A 270 -12.52 -12.71 50.20
C THR A 270 -11.42 -11.80 49.66
N GLY A 271 -11.67 -11.05 48.59
CA GLY A 271 -10.67 -10.18 47.95
C GLY A 271 -11.25 -9.13 47.01
N GLY A 272 -10.37 -8.27 46.47
CA GLY A 272 -10.70 -7.24 45.47
C GLY A 272 -10.86 -7.76 44.04
N GLY A 273 -10.37 -8.98 43.77
CA GLY A 273 -10.28 -9.54 42.43
C GLY A 273 -9.14 -8.94 41.60
N TYR A 274 -8.75 -9.63 40.53
CA TYR A 274 -7.63 -9.28 39.63
C TYR A 274 -8.16 -8.75 38.28
N PHE A 275 -9.23 -7.95 38.32
CA PHE A 275 -9.85 -7.39 37.11
C PHE A 275 -8.95 -6.39 36.38
N ASP A 276 -8.09 -5.68 37.12
CA ASP A 276 -7.05 -4.80 36.59
C ASP A 276 -6.06 -5.56 35.70
N SER A 277 -5.58 -6.71 36.18
CA SER A 277 -4.63 -7.56 35.47
C SER A 277 -5.27 -8.16 34.21
N MET A 278 -6.50 -8.65 34.30
CA MET A 278 -7.23 -9.19 33.15
C MET A 278 -7.47 -8.13 32.07
N THR A 279 -7.99 -6.97 32.46
CA THR A 279 -8.28 -5.88 31.50
C THR A 279 -7.00 -5.30 30.89
N GLY A 280 -5.91 -5.25 31.67
CA GLY A 280 -4.58 -4.86 31.21
C GLY A 280 -4.02 -5.80 30.15
N ILE A 281 -4.07 -7.12 30.37
CA ILE A 281 -3.62 -8.12 29.39
C ILE A 281 -4.39 -7.94 28.08
N VAL A 282 -5.72 -7.81 28.11
CA VAL A 282 -6.54 -7.60 26.90
C VAL A 282 -6.14 -6.31 26.18
N PHE A 283 -5.96 -5.21 26.91
CA PHE A 283 -5.58 -3.92 26.36
C PHE A 283 -4.21 -3.95 25.67
N PHE A 284 -3.17 -4.41 26.36
CA PHE A 284 -1.80 -4.44 25.81
C PHE A 284 -1.68 -5.41 24.64
N MET A 285 -2.36 -6.56 24.69
CA MET A 285 -2.35 -7.52 23.59
C MET A 285 -3.08 -6.99 22.35
N LEU A 286 -4.22 -6.29 22.51
CA LEU A 286 -4.91 -5.63 21.41
C LEU A 286 -4.07 -4.49 20.81
N ALA A 287 -3.45 -3.67 21.67
CA ALA A 287 -2.58 -2.59 21.24
C ALA A 287 -1.39 -3.12 20.41
N GLY A 288 -0.72 -4.17 20.91
CA GLY A 288 0.37 -4.84 20.19
C GLY A 288 -0.08 -5.40 18.84
N ARG A 289 -1.26 -6.03 18.78
CA ARG A 289 -1.83 -6.57 17.55
C ARG A 289 -2.13 -5.49 16.52
N ILE A 290 -2.75 -4.38 16.93
CA ILE A 290 -3.03 -3.25 16.03
C ILE A 290 -1.73 -2.64 15.49
N LEU A 291 -0.70 -2.50 16.34
CA LEU A 291 0.61 -2.01 15.89
C LEU A 291 1.26 -2.95 14.89
N GLN A 292 1.09 -4.26 15.05
CA GLN A 292 1.58 -5.26 14.10
C GLN A 292 0.82 -5.17 12.76
N GLU A 293 -0.51 -5.16 12.79
CA GLU A 293 -1.35 -5.08 11.59
C GLU A 293 -1.12 -3.77 10.81
N VAL A 294 -1.01 -2.63 11.48
CA VAL A 294 -0.76 -1.33 10.81
C VAL A 294 0.61 -1.32 10.11
N LYS A 295 1.65 -1.91 10.73
CA LYS A 295 2.97 -2.03 10.11
C LYS A 295 2.95 -2.97 8.90
N THR A 296 2.31 -4.13 9.04
CA THR A 296 2.25 -5.16 8.00
C THR A 296 1.38 -4.72 6.81
N TYR A 297 0.20 -4.13 7.06
CA TYR A 297 -0.71 -3.70 5.98
C TYR A 297 -0.12 -2.58 5.13
N ARG A 298 0.66 -1.66 5.72
CA ARG A 298 1.38 -0.61 4.97
C ARG A 298 2.50 -1.16 4.08
N GLN A 299 3.03 -2.34 4.39
CA GLN A 299 4.05 -2.99 3.55
C GLN A 299 3.42 -3.84 2.44
N LEU A 300 2.30 -4.51 2.72
CA LEU A 300 1.61 -5.38 1.75
C LEU A 300 0.76 -4.62 0.72
N SER A 301 0.28 -3.41 1.03
CA SER A 301 -0.48 -2.60 0.06
C SER A 301 0.36 -2.07 -1.12
N PHE A 302 1.62 -2.49 -1.22
CA PHE A 302 2.57 -2.12 -2.27
C PHE A 302 2.92 -3.26 -3.23
N GLU A 303 2.25 -4.42 -3.12
CA GLU A 303 2.26 -5.39 -4.21
C GLU A 303 1.33 -4.89 -5.31
N ARG A 304 1.95 -4.28 -6.32
CA ARG A 304 1.29 -3.83 -7.53
C ARG A 304 0.94 -5.03 -8.37
N ASP A 305 -0.35 -5.26 -8.53
CA ASP A 305 -0.90 -6.17 -9.51
C ASP A 305 -0.44 -5.75 -10.94
N TYR A 306 -0.20 -6.74 -11.82
CA TYR A 306 0.32 -6.53 -13.18
C TYR A 306 -0.56 -5.60 -14.03
N THR A 307 -1.83 -5.47 -13.65
CA THR A 307 -2.82 -4.53 -14.19
C THR A 307 -2.35 -3.07 -14.11
N SER A 308 -1.49 -2.74 -13.16
CA SER A 308 -0.82 -1.44 -13.08
C SER A 308 0.44 -1.31 -13.94
N TYR A 309 0.53 -2.12 -15.00
CA TYR A 309 1.45 -1.89 -16.13
C TYR A 309 0.71 -1.78 -17.48
N PHE A 310 -0.54 -2.23 -17.58
CA PHE A 310 -1.31 -2.13 -18.81
C PHE A 310 -1.94 -0.74 -19.01
N PRO A 311 -2.06 -0.25 -20.26
CA PRO A 311 -2.76 0.99 -20.55
C PRO A 311 -4.26 0.88 -20.27
N VAL A 312 -4.90 2.01 -19.92
CA VAL A 312 -6.35 2.08 -19.66
C VAL A 312 -7.17 1.80 -20.93
N ALA A 313 -6.68 2.30 -22.07
CA ALA A 313 -7.32 2.17 -23.36
C ALA A 313 -6.27 1.97 -24.46
N VAL A 314 -6.69 1.28 -25.52
CA VAL A 314 -5.89 1.01 -26.71
C VAL A 314 -6.74 1.31 -27.94
N SER A 315 -6.08 1.77 -29.00
CA SER A 315 -6.72 2.09 -30.27
C SER A 315 -7.15 0.82 -31.00
N VAL A 316 -8.46 0.68 -31.24
CA VAL A 316 -9.04 -0.39 -32.05
C VAL A 316 -9.39 0.17 -33.42
N LEU A 317 -8.98 -0.51 -34.49
CA LEU A 317 -9.38 -0.21 -35.86
C LEU A 317 -10.75 -0.83 -36.15
N LYS A 318 -11.77 0.01 -36.33
CA LYS A 318 -13.11 -0.39 -36.80
C LYS A 318 -13.45 0.41 -38.04
N GLU A 319 -13.77 -0.27 -39.13
CA GLU A 319 -14.15 0.38 -40.41
C GLU A 319 -13.13 1.46 -40.85
N GLU A 320 -11.83 1.14 -40.74
CA GLU A 320 -10.68 2.03 -41.00
C GLU A 320 -10.54 3.27 -40.08
N ASN A 321 -11.43 3.45 -39.10
CA ASN A 321 -11.31 4.49 -38.09
C ASN A 321 -10.66 3.97 -36.81
N GLU A 322 -9.81 4.81 -36.22
CA GLU A 322 -9.17 4.57 -34.94
C GLU A 322 -10.11 4.96 -33.80
N ILE A 323 -10.55 3.98 -33.00
CA ILE A 323 -11.45 4.20 -31.88
C ILE A 323 -10.74 3.81 -30.57
N PRO A 324 -10.52 4.75 -29.64
CA PRO A 324 -9.94 4.43 -28.34
C PRO A 324 -10.93 3.56 -27.55
N THR A 325 -10.55 2.33 -27.26
CA THR A 325 -11.38 1.34 -26.57
C THR A 325 -10.70 0.93 -25.27
N ARG A 326 -11.48 0.81 -24.18
CA ARG A 326 -10.93 0.40 -22.89
C ARG A 326 -10.47 -1.05 -22.92
N LEU A 327 -9.42 -1.36 -22.17
CA LEU A 327 -8.85 -2.70 -22.12
C LEU A 327 -9.87 -3.84 -21.83
N PRO A 328 -10.84 -3.68 -20.92
CA PRO A 328 -11.83 -4.73 -20.64
C PRO A 328 -12.85 -4.94 -21.77
N ASP A 329 -13.00 -3.95 -22.66
CA ASP A 329 -13.98 -3.98 -23.75
C ASP A 329 -13.38 -4.57 -25.04
N ILE A 330 -12.07 -4.85 -25.06
CA ILE A 330 -11.37 -5.49 -26.18
C ILE A 330 -11.75 -6.97 -26.25
N LYS A 331 -12.19 -7.41 -27.43
CA LYS A 331 -12.61 -8.79 -27.67
C LYS A 331 -11.70 -9.50 -28.66
N PRO A 332 -11.63 -10.85 -28.60
CA PRO A 332 -11.00 -11.63 -29.65
C PRO A 332 -11.62 -11.30 -31.02
N GLY A 333 -10.77 -11.07 -32.02
CA GLY A 333 -11.18 -10.62 -33.35
C GLY A 333 -11.09 -9.10 -33.58
N ASP A 334 -10.88 -8.29 -32.54
CA ASP A 334 -10.58 -6.87 -32.72
C ASP A 334 -9.16 -6.69 -33.28
N THR A 335 -8.99 -5.69 -34.17
CA THR A 335 -7.66 -5.28 -34.68
C THR A 335 -7.18 -4.08 -33.88
N LEU A 336 -6.10 -4.26 -33.13
CA LEU A 336 -5.47 -3.21 -32.35
C LEU A 336 -4.40 -2.51 -33.17
N LEU A 337 -4.39 -1.18 -33.11
CA LEU A 337 -3.29 -0.36 -33.59
C LEU A 337 -2.37 -0.08 -32.41
N ILE A 338 -1.18 -0.68 -32.42
CA ILE A 338 -0.14 -0.44 -31.40
C ILE A 338 0.91 0.47 -32.01
N HIS A 339 1.15 1.59 -31.36
CA HIS A 339 2.12 2.55 -31.83
C HIS A 339 3.51 2.32 -31.23
N HIS A 340 4.47 3.08 -31.74
CA HIS A 340 5.80 3.14 -31.16
C HIS A 340 5.76 3.53 -29.67
N GLU A 341 6.49 2.77 -28.86
CA GLU A 341 6.63 2.83 -27.40
C GLU A 341 5.38 2.42 -26.61
N GLU A 342 4.36 1.85 -27.25
CA GLU A 342 3.19 1.31 -26.56
C GLU A 342 3.35 -0.16 -26.20
N LEU A 343 2.67 -0.54 -25.11
CA LEU A 343 2.59 -1.91 -24.64
C LEU A 343 1.49 -2.67 -25.38
N ILE A 344 1.78 -3.92 -25.69
CA ILE A 344 0.83 -4.84 -26.29
C ILE A 344 -0.09 -5.37 -25.19
N PRO A 345 -1.39 -5.08 -25.24
CA PRO A 345 -2.32 -5.38 -24.15
C PRO A 345 -2.79 -6.84 -24.10
N ALA A 346 -2.79 -7.53 -25.23
CA ALA A 346 -3.38 -8.84 -25.41
C ALA A 346 -2.54 -9.69 -26.36
N ASP A 347 -2.63 -11.01 -26.21
CA ASP A 347 -2.00 -11.93 -27.16
C ASP A 347 -2.73 -11.83 -28.51
N GLY A 348 -1.97 -11.65 -29.59
CA GLY A 348 -2.52 -11.47 -30.92
C GLY A 348 -1.56 -11.86 -32.04
N ILE A 349 -2.04 -11.79 -33.28
CA ILE A 349 -1.25 -12.08 -34.49
C ILE A 349 -0.95 -10.77 -35.21
N LEU A 350 0.30 -10.57 -35.61
CA LEU A 350 0.71 -9.40 -36.38
C LEU A 350 0.04 -9.44 -37.77
N THR A 351 -0.83 -8.47 -38.07
CA THR A 351 -1.51 -8.38 -39.37
C THR A 351 -0.82 -7.39 -40.30
N ARG A 352 -0.20 -6.32 -39.76
CA ARG A 352 0.49 -5.30 -40.55
C ARG A 352 1.63 -4.63 -39.78
N GLY A 353 2.68 -4.25 -40.52
CA GLY A 353 3.85 -3.55 -39.98
C GLY A 353 5.03 -4.47 -39.68
N LYS A 354 6.16 -3.86 -39.28
CA LYS A 354 7.34 -4.59 -38.79
C LYS A 354 7.40 -4.44 -37.28
N ALA A 355 7.22 -5.54 -36.57
CA ALA A 355 7.20 -5.53 -35.12
C ALA A 355 8.63 -5.73 -34.57
N PHE A 356 9.06 -4.81 -33.71
CA PHE A 356 10.31 -4.89 -32.96
C PHE A 356 9.94 -4.80 -31.49
N ILE A 357 9.81 -5.95 -30.84
CA ILE A 357 9.13 -6.03 -29.56
C ILE A 357 10.15 -6.28 -28.46
N ASP A 358 10.23 -5.34 -27.54
CA ASP A 358 11.00 -5.48 -26.30
C ASP A 358 10.15 -6.26 -25.29
N TYR A 359 10.64 -7.45 -24.92
CA TYR A 359 10.01 -8.33 -23.93
C TYR A 359 10.72 -8.25 -22.56
N SER A 360 11.52 -7.23 -22.28
CA SER A 360 12.22 -7.06 -21.01
C SER A 360 11.30 -7.14 -19.80
N PHE A 361 10.05 -6.70 -19.93
CA PHE A 361 9.07 -6.80 -18.85
C PHE A 361 8.68 -8.25 -18.50
N VAL A 362 8.66 -9.14 -19.50
CA VAL A 362 8.22 -10.54 -19.33
C VAL A 362 9.40 -11.48 -19.14
N THR A 363 10.51 -11.22 -19.84
CA THR A 363 11.67 -12.11 -19.94
C THR A 363 12.91 -11.58 -19.22
N GLY A 364 12.95 -10.28 -18.90
CA GLY A 364 14.14 -9.61 -18.35
C GLY A 364 15.18 -9.21 -19.40
N GLU A 365 15.01 -9.59 -20.66
CA GLU A 365 15.95 -9.27 -21.74
C GLU A 365 15.50 -8.04 -22.55
N SER A 366 16.35 -7.02 -22.65
CA SER A 366 16.03 -5.75 -23.34
C SER A 366 16.30 -5.75 -24.84
N LEU A 367 16.78 -6.86 -25.42
CA LEU A 367 17.03 -6.96 -26.86
C LEU A 367 15.69 -7.13 -27.60
N PRO A 368 15.27 -6.18 -28.45
CA PRO A 368 14.00 -6.29 -29.15
C PRO A 368 14.00 -7.47 -30.12
N VAL A 369 12.92 -8.25 -30.08
CA VAL A 369 12.71 -9.39 -30.98
C VAL A 369 11.94 -8.92 -32.21
N LEU A 370 12.49 -9.20 -33.40
CA LEU A 370 11.80 -8.97 -34.66
C LEU A 370 10.66 -9.99 -34.82
N ARG A 371 9.46 -9.49 -35.17
CA ARG A 371 8.31 -10.32 -35.55
C ARG A 371 7.79 -9.95 -36.93
N GLU A 372 7.51 -10.97 -37.73
CA GLU A 372 6.95 -10.83 -39.07
C GLU A 372 5.43 -11.00 -39.09
N VAL A 373 4.80 -10.55 -40.19
CA VAL A 373 3.36 -10.64 -40.37
C VAL A 373 2.93 -12.11 -40.36
N GLY A 374 1.88 -12.42 -39.61
CA GLY A 374 1.40 -13.78 -39.37
C GLY A 374 1.98 -14.45 -38.12
N GLU A 375 3.01 -13.86 -37.50
CA GLU A 375 3.54 -14.38 -36.24
C GLU A 375 2.73 -13.94 -35.02
N LEU A 376 2.79 -14.76 -33.97
CA LEU A 376 2.12 -14.51 -32.71
C LEU A 376 2.96 -13.57 -31.84
N VAL A 377 2.27 -12.58 -31.28
CA VAL A 377 2.79 -11.54 -30.42
C VAL A 377 2.11 -11.65 -29.06
N TYR A 378 2.91 -11.67 -27.99
CA TYR A 378 2.41 -11.84 -26.62
C TYR A 378 2.18 -10.51 -25.90
N ALA A 379 1.20 -10.50 -25.00
CA ALA A 379 0.93 -9.38 -24.10
C ALA A 379 2.14 -9.06 -23.20
N GLY A 380 2.30 -7.77 -22.87
CA GLY A 380 3.41 -7.26 -22.05
C GLY A 380 4.67 -6.90 -22.83
N GLY A 381 4.74 -7.21 -24.13
CA GLY A 381 5.79 -6.70 -25.00
C GLY A 381 5.59 -5.23 -25.34
N LYS A 382 6.68 -4.47 -25.50
CA LYS A 382 6.65 -3.06 -25.90
C LYS A 382 7.11 -2.90 -27.35
N GLN A 383 6.32 -2.23 -28.18
CA GLN A 383 6.69 -1.99 -29.57
C GLN A 383 7.73 -0.87 -29.66
N THR A 384 8.93 -1.16 -30.16
CA THR A 384 10.05 -0.21 -30.19
C THR A 384 10.29 0.42 -31.56
N SER A 385 9.51 0.11 -32.60
CA SER A 385 9.71 0.73 -33.93
C SER A 385 8.47 0.81 -34.81
N GLY A 386 7.98 2.02 -35.09
CA GLY A 386 6.82 2.22 -35.97
C GLY A 386 5.51 1.68 -35.41
N ASN A 387 4.45 1.77 -36.22
CA ASN A 387 3.12 1.29 -35.86
C ASN A 387 2.89 -0.12 -36.39
N ILE A 388 2.19 -0.93 -35.60
CA ILE A 388 1.81 -2.30 -35.96
C ILE A 388 0.33 -2.51 -35.73
N GLU A 389 -0.25 -3.39 -36.54
CA GLU A 389 -1.63 -3.84 -36.38
C GLU A 389 -1.62 -5.28 -35.90
N ILE A 390 -2.37 -5.55 -34.84
CA ILE A 390 -2.40 -6.85 -34.18
C ILE A 390 -3.85 -7.31 -34.08
N LEU A 391 -4.16 -8.50 -34.60
CA LEU A 391 -5.45 -9.15 -34.42
C LEU A 391 -5.47 -9.88 -33.07
N VAL A 392 -6.40 -9.53 -32.20
CA VAL A 392 -6.52 -10.15 -30.87
C VAL A 392 -6.97 -11.60 -31.00
N VAL A 393 -6.21 -12.53 -30.43
CA VAL A 393 -6.53 -13.97 -30.44
C VAL A 393 -7.13 -14.42 -29.11
N LYS A 394 -6.76 -13.77 -28.00
CA LYS A 394 -7.24 -14.10 -26.66
C LYS A 394 -7.67 -12.86 -25.90
N GLU A 395 -8.62 -13.02 -24.99
CA GLU A 395 -8.97 -11.98 -24.03
C GLU A 395 -7.76 -11.60 -23.16
N VAL A 396 -7.70 -10.33 -22.77
CA VAL A 396 -6.62 -9.74 -21.94
C VAL A 396 -6.41 -10.52 -20.64
N THR A 397 -7.50 -10.98 -20.01
CA THR A 397 -7.52 -11.79 -18.79
C THR A 397 -6.92 -13.19 -18.96
N GLN A 398 -6.83 -13.68 -20.19
CA GLN A 398 -6.30 -15.00 -20.53
C GLN A 398 -4.90 -14.93 -21.19
N SER A 399 -4.34 -13.73 -21.31
CA SER A 399 -3.05 -13.50 -21.95
C SER A 399 -1.90 -14.20 -21.24
N TYR A 400 -0.79 -14.40 -21.94
CA TYR A 400 0.39 -15.06 -21.39
C TYR A 400 0.88 -14.40 -20.09
N LEU A 401 0.97 -13.07 -20.07
CA LEU A 401 1.44 -12.30 -18.92
C LEU A 401 0.51 -12.45 -17.71
N THR A 402 -0.80 -12.33 -17.90
CA THR A 402 -1.80 -12.53 -16.83
C THR A 402 -1.68 -13.93 -16.21
N ARG A 403 -1.45 -14.97 -17.01
CA ARG A 403 -1.25 -16.33 -16.50
C ARG A 403 0.08 -16.50 -15.78
N LEU A 404 1.14 -15.80 -16.18
CA LEU A 404 2.43 -15.84 -15.49
C LEU A 404 2.28 -15.25 -14.08
N TRP A 405 1.64 -14.08 -13.99
CA TRP A 405 1.40 -13.41 -12.70
C TRP A 405 0.45 -14.18 -11.79
N ASN A 406 -0.68 -14.67 -12.32
CA ASN A 406 -1.62 -15.47 -11.54
C ASN A 406 -1.01 -16.79 -11.05
N LYS A 407 -0.03 -17.35 -11.78
CA LYS A 407 0.71 -18.54 -11.32
C LYS A 407 1.63 -18.24 -10.16
N ASP A 408 2.28 -17.08 -10.16
CA ASP A 408 3.15 -16.67 -9.05
C ASP A 408 2.31 -16.33 -7.81
N GLU A 409 1.14 -15.70 -7.95
CA GLU A 409 0.19 -15.56 -6.83
C GLU A 409 -0.29 -16.91 -6.29
N MET A 410 -0.60 -17.88 -7.16
CA MET A 410 -0.98 -19.23 -6.73
C MET A 410 0.17 -19.96 -6.04
N LYS A 411 1.43 -19.73 -6.45
CA LYS A 411 2.62 -20.28 -5.79
C LYS A 411 2.95 -19.59 -4.47
N ALA A 412 2.85 -18.26 -4.40
CA ALA A 412 3.02 -17.49 -3.17
C ALA A 412 2.00 -17.95 -2.10
N ASN A 413 0.76 -18.23 -2.51
CA ASN A 413 -0.26 -18.82 -1.64
C ASN A 413 0.00 -20.29 -1.25
N ALA A 414 0.80 -21.03 -2.03
CA ALA A 414 1.08 -22.45 -1.80
C ALA A 414 2.39 -22.70 -1.02
N GLU A 415 3.41 -21.85 -1.17
CA GLU A 415 4.76 -22.08 -0.63
C GLU A 415 5.16 -21.22 0.57
N GLU A 416 4.48 -20.10 0.86
CA GLU A 416 4.82 -19.29 2.04
C GLU A 416 3.99 -19.63 3.28
N LYS A 417 4.11 -20.87 3.75
CA LYS A 417 4.04 -21.13 5.20
C LYS A 417 5.39 -20.82 5.83
N HIS A 418 5.87 -19.58 5.68
CA HIS A 418 6.87 -19.08 6.61
C HIS A 418 6.19 -19.00 7.98
N VAL A 419 6.27 -20.09 8.73
CA VAL A 419 5.84 -20.14 10.13
C VAL A 419 6.68 -19.09 10.83
N SER A 420 6.06 -17.94 11.11
CA SER A 420 6.72 -16.83 11.80
C SER A 420 7.47 -17.37 13.01
N PHE A 421 8.70 -16.92 13.24
CA PHE A 421 9.51 -17.28 14.42
C PHE A 421 8.71 -17.19 15.72
N VAL A 422 7.79 -16.21 15.77
CA VAL A 422 6.85 -15.99 16.88
C VAL A 422 6.00 -17.24 17.15
N HIS A 423 5.54 -17.96 16.13
CA HIS A 423 4.72 -19.17 16.30
C HIS A 423 5.50 -20.34 16.91
N LEU A 424 6.75 -20.54 16.50
CA LEU A 424 7.61 -21.59 17.06
C LEU A 424 7.89 -21.31 18.54
N LEU A 425 8.24 -20.07 18.87
CA LEU A 425 8.48 -19.65 20.24
C LEU A 425 7.22 -19.73 21.10
N SER A 426 6.07 -19.30 20.57
CA SER A 426 4.77 -19.34 21.27
C SER A 426 4.31 -20.75 21.58
N ARG A 427 4.58 -21.71 20.70
CA ARG A 427 4.23 -23.12 20.91
C ARG A 427 5.01 -23.71 22.09
N TRP A 428 6.33 -23.50 22.12
CA TRP A 428 7.17 -23.95 23.25
C TRP A 428 6.79 -23.23 24.55
N PHE A 429 6.54 -21.93 24.50
CA PHE A 429 6.08 -21.16 25.66
C PHE A 429 4.79 -21.73 26.25
N THR A 430 3.80 -22.02 25.41
CA THR A 430 2.52 -22.61 25.85
C THR A 430 2.73 -23.97 26.53
N TYR A 431 3.56 -24.85 25.96
CA TYR A 431 3.84 -26.16 26.58
C TYR A 431 4.55 -26.01 27.92
N ILE A 432 5.55 -25.14 28.01
CA ILE A 432 6.31 -24.91 29.25
C ILE A 432 5.36 -24.36 30.33
N LEU A 433 4.54 -23.36 29.99
CA LEU A 433 3.60 -22.74 30.92
C LEU A 433 2.59 -23.75 31.48
N ILE A 434 1.98 -24.56 30.62
CA ILE A 434 1.03 -25.61 31.05
C ILE A 434 1.74 -26.65 31.92
N THR A 435 2.97 -27.05 31.56
CA THR A 435 3.74 -28.04 32.34
C THR A 435 4.06 -27.52 33.73
N ILE A 436 4.46 -26.24 33.86
CA ILE A 436 4.72 -25.60 35.16
C ILE A 436 3.42 -25.49 35.98
N ALA A 437 2.31 -25.10 35.35
CA ALA A 437 1.01 -25.02 36.00
C ALA A 437 0.56 -26.38 36.57
N VAL A 438 0.68 -27.45 35.78
CA VAL A 438 0.36 -28.81 36.22
C VAL A 438 1.30 -29.29 37.32
N ALA A 439 2.61 -29.10 37.17
CA ALA A 439 3.58 -29.47 38.20
C ALA A 439 3.32 -28.75 39.54
N THR A 440 2.96 -27.47 39.47
CA THR A 440 2.61 -26.66 40.63
C THR A 440 1.30 -27.12 41.27
N ALA A 441 0.29 -27.43 40.47
CA ALA A 441 -0.97 -27.98 40.94
C ALA A 441 -0.75 -29.30 41.69
N VAL A 442 0.04 -30.21 41.13
CA VAL A 442 0.37 -31.51 41.74
C VAL A 442 1.15 -31.32 43.04
N TYR A 443 2.15 -30.45 43.05
CA TYR A 443 2.98 -30.20 44.23
C TYR A 443 2.15 -29.64 45.41
N TRP A 444 1.31 -28.63 45.15
CA TRP A 444 0.47 -28.05 46.20
C TRP A 444 -0.68 -28.95 46.60
N GLN A 445 -1.23 -29.77 45.69
CA GLN A 445 -2.24 -30.77 46.06
C GLN A 445 -1.71 -31.78 47.09
N LEU A 446 -0.44 -32.14 47.01
CA LEU A 446 0.19 -33.10 47.93
C LEU A 446 0.63 -32.48 49.26
N ASN A 447 1.09 -31.22 49.25
CA ASN A 447 1.64 -30.58 50.45
C ASN A 447 0.63 -29.72 51.22
N ASP A 448 -0.16 -28.89 50.51
CA ASP A 448 -1.14 -27.98 51.13
C ASP A 448 -2.24 -27.59 50.11
N PRO A 449 -3.39 -28.30 50.12
CA PRO A 449 -4.48 -28.07 49.17
C PRO A 449 -5.05 -26.65 49.22
N SER A 450 -4.87 -25.92 50.33
CA SER A 450 -5.36 -24.54 50.47
C SER A 450 -4.63 -23.55 49.54
N ARG A 451 -3.40 -23.87 49.14
CA ARG A 451 -2.54 -23.02 48.30
C ARG A 451 -2.61 -23.36 46.81
N LEU A 452 -3.33 -24.42 46.44
CA LEU A 452 -3.42 -24.87 45.05
C LEU A 452 -3.98 -23.78 44.12
N TRP A 453 -5.15 -23.24 44.46
CA TRP A 453 -5.83 -22.25 43.62
C TRP A 453 -5.04 -20.95 43.50
N PRO A 454 -4.53 -20.34 44.59
CA PRO A 454 -3.66 -19.17 44.49
C PRO A 454 -2.40 -19.42 43.64
N ALA A 455 -1.71 -20.55 43.85
CA ALA A 455 -0.45 -20.83 43.16
C ALA A 455 -0.65 -21.08 41.64
N VAL A 456 -1.67 -21.83 41.26
CA VAL A 456 -1.95 -22.13 39.84
C VAL A 456 -2.36 -20.87 39.09
N THR A 457 -3.22 -20.06 39.70
CA THR A 457 -3.73 -18.85 39.04
C THR A 457 -2.67 -17.75 38.93
N SER A 458 -1.72 -17.68 39.87
CA SER A 458 -0.53 -16.81 39.77
C SER A 458 0.46 -17.19 38.65
N ILE A 459 0.31 -18.36 38.01
CA ILE A 459 1.13 -18.73 36.83
C ILE A 459 0.50 -18.20 35.54
N PHE A 460 -0.82 -18.00 35.54
CA PHE A 460 -1.57 -17.50 34.38
C PHE A 460 -1.81 -15.99 34.42
N ILE A 461 -1.72 -15.37 35.60
CA ILE A 461 -1.67 -13.92 35.82
C ILE A 461 -0.23 -13.46 35.67
#